data_AF-A0A7I8VI94-F1
#
_entry.id   AF-A0A7I8VI94-F1
#
_cell.length_a   1.000
_cell.length_b   1.000
_cell.length_c   1.000
_cell.angle_alpha   90.00
_cell.angle_beta   90.00
_cell.angle_gamma   90.00
#
_symmetry.space_group_name_H-M   'P 1'
#
loop_
_entity.id
_entity.type
_entity.pdbx_description
1 polymer ?
#
loop_
_entity_poly.entity_id
_entity_poly.type
_entity_poly.pdbx_seq_one_letter_code
_entity_poly.pdbx_strand_id
1 'polypeptide(L)'
;MSKRLCGEREIGVAILLVLSFLLLIVAKYVIIGEKPTEKRSSAKKLPQAIIIGVKKGGTRALLEFLRQHPNIKAPGPEVHFFDKNYHLGLEWYR
;
A
#
# COMPACT_ATOMS: atom_id res chain seq x y z
N MET A 1 44.02 -45.60 13.35
CA MET A 1 43.48 -45.16 12.04
C MET A 1 42.00 -44.87 12.19
N SER A 2 41.63 -43.68 12.72
CA SER A 2 40.23 -43.33 12.97
C SER A 2 39.98 -41.92 12.45
N LYS A 3 39.63 -41.84 11.16
CA LYS A 3 39.07 -40.65 10.54
C LYS A 3 37.72 -41.08 9.98
N ARG A 4 36.67 -40.35 10.36
CA ARG A 4 35.35 -40.18 9.73
C ARG A 4 34.25 -40.19 10.81
N LEU A 5 33.23 -39.35 10.60
CA LEU A 5 32.01 -39.12 11.41
C LEU A 5 32.00 -37.87 12.32
N CYS A 6 32.75 -36.82 11.98
CA CYS A 6 32.63 -35.49 12.60
C CYS A 6 32.15 -34.41 11.59
N GLY A 7 31.44 -34.80 10.53
CA GLY A 7 31.06 -33.91 9.43
C GLY A 7 29.57 -33.82 9.11
N GLU A 8 28.75 -34.80 9.50
CA GLU A 8 27.32 -34.81 9.12
C GLU A 8 26.43 -34.01 10.07
N ARG A 9 26.86 -33.80 11.31
CA ARG A 9 26.10 -32.99 12.29
C ARG A 9 26.19 -31.48 12.01
N GLU A 10 27.32 -31.02 11.49
CA GLU A 10 27.56 -29.60 11.18
C GLU A 10 26.67 -29.12 10.01
N ILE A 11 26.46 -29.97 9.01
CA ILE A 11 25.65 -29.65 7.82
C ILE A 11 24.18 -29.47 8.21
N GLY A 12 23.66 -30.33 9.11
CA GLY A 12 22.28 -30.23 9.60
C GLY A 12 22.03 -28.92 10.36
N VAL A 13 22.98 -28.50 11.21
CA VAL A 13 22.89 -27.24 11.96
C VAL A 13 22.98 -26.03 11.03
N ALA A 14 23.87 -26.06 10.04
CA ALA A 14 24.00 -24.99 9.05
C ALA A 14 22.72 -24.79 8.23
N ILE A 15 22.07 -25.89 7.79
CA ILE A 15 20.81 -25.82 7.03
C ILE A 15 19.68 -25.23 7.90
N LEU A 16 19.57 -25.66 9.16
CA LEU A 16 18.55 -25.13 10.08
C LEU A 16 18.74 -23.63 10.34
N LEU A 17 19.99 -23.17 10.51
CA LEU A 17 20.32 -21.77 10.71
C LEU A 17 20.03 -20.93 9.46
N VAL A 18 20.37 -21.42 8.27
CA VAL A 18 20.09 -20.73 7.00
C VAL A 18 18.59 -20.64 6.74
N LEU A 19 17.82 -21.72 6.97
CA LEU A 19 16.37 -21.71 6.81
C LEU A 19 15.69 -20.78 7.82
N SER A 20 16.14 -20.78 9.07
CA SER A 20 15.64 -19.85 10.09
C SER A 20 15.94 -18.39 9.74
N PHE A 21 17.17 -18.10 9.29
CA PHE A 21 17.57 -16.75 8.89
C PHE A 21 16.81 -16.27 7.65
N LEU A 22 16.60 -17.15 6.66
CA LEU A 22 15.79 -16.87 5.47
C LEU A 22 14.33 -16.58 5.86
N LEU A 23 13.76 -17.36 6.78
CA LEU A 23 12.40 -17.15 7.29
C LEU A 23 12.29 -15.79 8.01
N LEU A 24 13.28 -15.43 8.83
CA LEU A 24 13.33 -14.13 9.50
C LEU A 24 13.48 -12.97 8.50
N ILE A 25 14.28 -13.13 7.45
CA ILE A 25 14.41 -12.13 6.38
C ILE A 25 13.06 -11.94 5.67
N VAL A 26 12.39 -13.03 5.27
CA VAL A 26 11.09 -12.94 4.58
C VAL A 26 10.05 -12.30 5.48
N ALA A 27 9.96 -12.71 6.76
CA ALA A 27 9.04 -12.13 7.72
C ALA A 27 9.32 -10.63 7.96
N LYS A 28 10.59 -10.24 8.10
CA LYS A 28 11.00 -8.85 8.28
C LYS A 28 10.74 -8.02 7.01
N TYR A 29 10.94 -8.57 5.83
CA TYR A 29 10.65 -7.92 4.56
C TYR A 29 9.15 -7.66 4.36
N VAL A 30 8.30 -8.63 4.75
CA VAL A 30 6.84 -8.48 4.77
C VAL A 30 6.40 -7.36 5.71
N ILE A 31 7.01 -7.24 6.90
CA ILE A 31 6.68 -6.20 7.87
C ILE A 31 7.18 -4.80 7.44
N ILE A 32 8.37 -4.71 6.82
CA ILE A 32 8.98 -3.42 6.42
C ILE A 32 8.35 -2.84 5.13
N GLY A 33 7.59 -3.65 4.37
CA GLY A 33 6.92 -3.23 3.13
C GLY A 33 5.85 -2.14 3.31
N GLU A 34 5.39 -1.89 4.53
CA GLU A 34 4.44 -0.82 4.83
C GLU A 34 5.16 0.54 4.92
N LYS A 35 5.14 1.28 3.81
CA LYS A 35 5.61 2.68 3.76
C LYS A 35 4.89 3.49 4.85
N PRO A 36 5.62 4.25 5.70
CA PRO A 36 4.98 5.11 6.69
C PRO A 36 4.17 6.16 5.94
N THR A 37 2.85 6.06 6.06
CA THR A 37 1.96 7.01 5.44
C THR A 37 1.87 8.21 6.33
N GLU A 38 2.73 9.16 5.97
CA GLU A 38 2.74 10.53 6.41
C GLU A 38 1.31 10.97 6.76
N LYS A 39 1.02 11.07 8.07
CA LYS A 39 -0.20 11.69 8.60
C LYS A 39 -0.18 13.15 8.15
N ARG A 40 -0.66 13.38 6.92
CA ARG A 40 -0.78 14.72 6.36
C ARG A 40 -1.81 15.47 7.18
N SER A 41 -1.37 16.61 7.68
CA SER A 41 -2.16 17.64 8.34
C SER A 41 -3.55 17.78 7.71
N SER A 42 -4.55 18.11 8.53
CA SER A 42 -5.96 18.33 8.19
C SER A 42 -6.20 19.54 7.26
N ALA A 43 -5.24 19.90 6.43
CA ALA A 43 -5.41 20.87 5.37
C ALA A 43 -6.09 20.20 4.18
N LYS A 44 -7.17 20.80 3.68
CA LYS A 44 -7.78 20.37 2.44
C LYS A 44 -6.80 20.63 1.28
N LYS A 45 -6.53 19.59 0.49
CA LYS A 45 -5.57 19.61 -0.61
C LYS A 45 -6.31 19.31 -1.90
N LEU A 46 -5.84 19.92 -2.99
CA LEU A 46 -6.27 19.57 -4.33
C LEU A 46 -6.04 18.07 -4.59
N PRO A 47 -6.96 17.41 -5.31
CA PRO A 47 -6.85 16.00 -5.59
C PRO A 47 -5.60 15.71 -6.43
N GLN A 48 -4.87 14.68 -6.03
CA GLN A 48 -3.69 14.20 -6.76
C GLN A 48 -4.09 13.32 -7.95
N ALA A 49 -5.27 12.70 -7.89
CA ALA A 49 -5.80 11.84 -8.93
C ALA A 49 -7.33 12.04 -9.00
N ILE A 50 -7.89 11.92 -10.21
CA ILE A 50 -9.31 12.16 -10.49
C ILE A 50 -9.83 10.99 -11.32
N ILE A 51 -10.99 10.43 -10.94
CA ILE A 51 -11.71 9.44 -11.73
C ILE A 51 -12.67 10.20 -12.66
N ILE A 52 -12.33 10.28 -13.94
CA ILE A 52 -13.05 11.10 -14.93
C ILE A 52 -14.18 10.38 -15.69
N GLY A 53 -14.28 9.04 -15.62
CA GLY A 53 -15.33 8.28 -16.33
C GLY A 53 -15.01 6.80 -16.51
N VAL A 54 -15.80 6.03 -17.27
CA VAL A 54 -17.04 6.40 -18.01
C VAL A 54 -18.31 6.18 -17.17
N LYS A 55 -19.40 6.86 -17.55
CA LYS A 55 -20.72 6.61 -16.95
C LYS A 55 -21.10 5.13 -17.12
N LYS A 56 -21.60 4.51 -16.05
CA LYS A 56 -21.88 3.06 -15.96
C LYS A 56 -20.67 2.12 -16.07
N GLY A 57 -19.43 2.65 -16.06
CA GLY A 57 -18.20 1.84 -16.02
C GLY A 57 -17.81 1.36 -14.62
N GLY A 58 -18.66 1.55 -13.61
CA GLY A 58 -18.37 1.12 -12.24
C GLY A 58 -17.44 2.06 -11.44
N THR A 59 -17.37 3.35 -11.80
CA THR A 59 -16.56 4.36 -11.10
C THR A 59 -16.85 4.45 -9.59
N ARG A 60 -18.12 4.23 -9.20
CA ARG A 60 -18.56 4.13 -7.80
C ARG A 60 -17.92 2.95 -7.07
N ALA A 61 -17.92 1.76 -7.66
CA ALA A 61 -17.34 0.57 -7.04
C ALA A 61 -15.82 0.74 -6.84
N LEU A 62 -15.13 1.27 -7.86
CA LEU A 62 -13.71 1.60 -7.77
C LEU A 62 -13.42 2.58 -6.63
N LEU A 63 -14.25 3.61 -6.49
CA LEU A 63 -14.11 4.59 -5.40
C LEU A 63 -14.27 3.94 -4.02
N GLU A 64 -15.26 3.05 -3.84
CA GLU A 64 -15.45 2.33 -2.57
C GLU A 64 -14.29 1.39 -2.26
N PHE A 65 -13.71 0.71 -3.25
CA PHE A 65 -12.51 -0.10 -3.05
C PHE A 65 -11.32 0.76 -2.62
N LEU A 66 -11.10 1.90 -3.28
CA LEU A 66 -9.99 2.80 -2.95
C LEU A 66 -10.15 3.42 -1.55
N ARG A 67 -11.38 3.62 -1.07
CA ARG A 67 -11.65 4.12 0.29
C ARG A 67 -11.21 3.19 1.41
N GLN A 68 -11.13 1.88 1.15
CA GLN A 68 -10.66 0.92 2.16
C GLN A 68 -9.17 1.06 2.46
N HIS A 69 -8.43 1.73 1.57
CA HIS A 69 -7.00 1.89 1.72
C HIS A 69 -6.66 3.05 2.68
N PRO A 70 -5.82 2.85 3.72
CA PRO A 70 -5.54 3.84 4.75
C PRO A 70 -4.92 5.15 4.23
N ASN A 71 -4.36 5.11 3.01
CA ASN A 71 -3.61 6.23 2.43
C ASN A 71 -4.45 7.06 1.45
N ILE A 72 -5.69 6.66 1.19
CA ILE A 72 -6.56 7.31 0.23
C ILE A 72 -7.73 7.95 0.97
N LYS A 73 -7.89 9.27 0.77
CA LYS A 73 -9.07 9.99 1.23
C LYS A 73 -9.86 10.42 0.00
N ALA A 74 -11.05 9.87 -0.13
CA ALA A 74 -11.95 10.17 -1.24
C ALA A 74 -13.20 10.92 -0.74
N PRO A 75 -13.68 11.94 -1.47
CA PRO A 75 -14.96 12.58 -1.17
C PRO A 75 -16.13 11.60 -1.38
N GLY A 76 -17.22 11.81 -0.65
CA GLY A 76 -18.45 11.00 -0.68
C GLY A 76 -19.17 11.03 -2.04
N PRO A 77 -19.86 12.14 -2.35
CA PRO A 77 -20.54 12.34 -3.63
C PRO A 77 -19.57 12.75 -4.75
N GLU A 78 -19.98 12.58 -6.01
CA GLU A 78 -19.28 13.16 -7.16
C GLU A 78 -19.40 14.69 -7.07
N VAL A 79 -18.26 15.38 -6.95
CA VAL A 79 -18.23 16.84 -6.75
C VAL A 79 -18.73 17.61 -7.98
N HIS A 80 -18.72 16.95 -9.16
CA HIS A 80 -19.09 17.53 -10.46
C HIS A 80 -18.46 18.92 -10.70
N PHE A 81 -17.22 19.13 -10.21
CA PHE A 81 -16.53 20.41 -10.30
C PHE A 81 -16.35 20.85 -11.75
N PHE A 82 -15.77 19.97 -12.58
CA PHE A 82 -15.49 20.27 -13.99
C PHE A 82 -16.73 20.28 -14.90
N ASP A 83 -17.91 19.93 -14.39
CA ASP A 83 -19.15 19.88 -15.18
C ASP A 83 -20.08 21.06 -14.82
N LYS A 84 -20.45 21.19 -13.55
CA LYS A 84 -21.47 22.15 -13.09
C LYS A 84 -20.91 23.32 -12.30
N ASN A 85 -19.84 23.07 -11.52
CA ASN A 85 -19.38 23.99 -10.48
C ASN A 85 -18.09 24.73 -10.86
N TYR A 86 -17.70 24.72 -12.14
CA TYR A 86 -16.47 25.34 -12.61
C TYR A 86 -16.45 26.85 -12.34
N HIS A 87 -17.63 27.49 -12.37
CA HIS A 87 -17.80 28.92 -12.12
C HIS A 87 -17.49 29.36 -10.68
N LEU A 88 -17.47 28.44 -9.71
CA LEU A 88 -17.16 28.75 -8.30
C LEU A 88 -15.65 28.92 -8.05
N GLY A 89 -14.81 28.63 -9.04
CA GLY A 89 -13.36 28.76 -8.96
C GLY A 89 -12.67 27.63 -8.20
N LEU A 90 -11.35 27.58 -8.31
CA LEU A 90 -10.51 26.54 -7.70
C LEU A 90 -10.49 26.58 -6.17
N GLU A 91 -10.72 27.76 -5.57
CA GLU A 91 -10.78 27.92 -4.12
C GLU A 91 -11.97 27.17 -3.51
N TRP A 92 -13.07 27.04 -4.25
CA TRP A 92 -14.22 26.23 -3.83
C TRP A 92 -13.92 24.72 -3.88
N TYR A 93 -13.03 24.29 -4.78
CA TYR A 93 -12.68 22.87 -4.97
C TYR A 93 -11.69 22.34 -3.92
N ARG A 94 -11.02 23.23 -3.18
CA ARG A 94 -9.94 22.89 -2.27
C ARG A 94 -10.42 22.22 -0.99
#